data_AF-A0A940TER2-F1
#
_entry.id   AF-A0A940TER2-F1
#
_cell.length_a   1.000
_cell.length_b   1.000
_cell.length_c   1.000
_cell.angle_alpha   90.00
_cell.angle_beta   90.00
_cell.angle_gamma   90.00
#
_symmetry.space_group_name_H-M   'P 1'
#
loop_
_entity.id
_entity.type
_entity.pdbx_description
1 polymer ?
#
loop_
_entity_poly.entity_id
_entity_poly.type
_entity_poly.pdbx_seq_one_letter_code
_entity_poly.pdbx_strand_id
1 'polypeptide(L)' 'MLIFSSDRKKITDCISVSVQRNYGGGKDSKFVLLGYAGFGTSFDGILASYSDEKTAMDELEKIFTAFESGAKSYRI' A
#
# COMPACT_ATOMS: atom_id res chain seq x y z
N MET A 1 1.52 -7.83 8.06
CA MET A 1 2.01 -7.76 6.67
C MET A 1 3.17 -6.80 6.64
N LEU A 2 4.39 -7.31 6.60
CA LEU A 2 5.58 -6.45 6.65
C LEU A 2 5.85 -5.83 5.27
N ILE A 3 5.75 -4.51 5.16
CA ILE A 3 5.93 -3.80 3.89
C ILE A 3 7.21 -2.95 3.92
N PHE A 4 8.01 -3.09 2.86
CA PHE A 4 9.25 -2.38 2.64
C PHE A 4 9.18 -1.46 1.43
N SER A 5 9.92 -0.37 1.47
CA SER A 5 10.20 0.46 0.30
C SER A 5 11.13 -0.24 -0.68
N SER A 6 11.25 0.31 -1.88
CA SER A 6 12.15 -0.18 -2.93
C SER A 6 13.61 -0.30 -2.48
N ASP A 7 14.06 0.59 -1.59
CA ASP A 7 15.39 0.59 -0.94
C ASP A 7 15.48 -0.31 0.31
N ARG A 8 14.47 -1.14 0.56
CA ARG A 8 14.36 -2.13 1.66
C ARG A 8 14.27 -1.53 3.07
N LYS A 9 13.96 -0.24 3.21
CA LYS A 9 13.62 0.32 4.53
C LYS A 9 12.23 -0.15 4.92
N LYS A 10 12.06 -0.53 6.19
CA LYS A 10 10.73 -0.90 6.70
C LYS A 10 9.86 0.35 6.63
N ILE A 11 8.78 0.29 5.85
CA ILE A 11 7.79 1.36 5.84
C ILE A 11 6.89 1.17 7.05
N THR A 12 6.26 0.00 7.17
CA THR A 12 5.38 -0.30 8.30
C THR A 12 5.08 -1.81 8.40
N ASP A 13 4.54 -2.25 9.53
CA ASP A 13 3.94 -3.58 9.67
C ASP A 13 2.42 -3.45 9.66
N CYS A 14 1.81 -3.72 8.51
CA CYS A 14 0.38 -3.50 8.28
C CYS A 14 -0.47 -4.66 8.81
N ILE A 15 -1.58 -4.36 9.48
CA ILE A 15 -2.71 -5.29 9.63
C ILE A 15 -3.60 -5.31 8.38
N SER A 16 -3.68 -4.20 7.64
CA SER A 16 -4.46 -4.09 6.40
C SER A 16 -3.85 -3.05 5.46
N VAL A 17 -4.20 -3.17 4.18
CA VAL A 17 -3.81 -2.25 3.10
C VAL A 17 -5.05 -1.94 2.27
N SER A 18 -5.22 -0.71 1.81
CA SER A 18 -6.31 -0.31 0.92
C SER A 18 -5.85 0.67 -0.14
N VAL A 19 -6.61 0.76 -1.24
CA VAL A 19 -6.45 1.83 -2.24
C VAL A 19 -7.48 2.92 -1.95
N GLN A 20 -7.05 4.17 -1.96
CA GLN A 20 -7.93 5.32 -1.84
C GLN A 20 -7.59 6.40 -2.87
N ARG A 21 -8.61 7.14 -3.31
CA ARG A 21 -8.40 8.34 -4.13
C ARG A 21 -7.79 9.47 -3.30
N ASN A 22 -6.70 10.04 -3.78
CA ASN A 22 -6.03 11.20 -3.19
C ASN A 22 -6.50 12.48 -3.88
N TYR A 23 -7.46 13.17 -3.24
CA TYR A 23 -8.04 14.40 -3.78
C TYR A 23 -7.09 15.60 -3.76
N GLY A 24 -6.05 15.57 -2.92
CA GLY A 24 -4.98 16.59 -2.88
C GLY A 24 -3.79 16.25 -3.78
N GLY A 25 -3.78 15.06 -4.39
CA GLY A 25 -2.70 14.60 -5.26
C GLY A 25 -2.75 15.27 -6.64
N GLY A 26 -1.57 15.58 -7.18
CA GLY A 26 -1.43 16.01 -8.57
C GLY A 26 -1.83 14.92 -9.57
N LYS A 27 -1.64 15.20 -10.87
CA LYS A 27 -2.01 14.25 -11.95
C LYS A 27 -1.41 12.86 -11.79
N ASP A 28 -0.22 12.77 -11.19
CA ASP A 28 0.56 11.55 -11.05
C ASP A 28 0.35 10.83 -9.70
N SER A 29 -0.51 11.34 -8.83
CA SER A 29 -0.75 10.78 -7.49
C SER A 29 -2.21 10.83 -7.09
N LYS A 30 -3.10 10.51 -8.04
CA LYS A 30 -4.56 10.51 -7.84
C LYS A 30 -5.05 9.35 -6.99
N PHE A 31 -4.28 8.27 -6.90
CA PHE A 31 -4.61 7.08 -6.11
C PHE A 31 -3.42 6.73 -5.22
N VAL A 32 -3.70 6.29 -4.00
CA VAL A 32 -2.68 5.96 -2.99
C VAL A 32 -2.97 4.60 -2.37
N LEU A 33 -1.90 3.84 -2.16
CA LEU A 33 -1.94 2.67 -1.29
C LEU A 33 -1.70 3.12 0.15
N LEU A 34 -2.65 2.82 1.02
CA LEU A 34 -2.63 3.17 2.42
C LEU A 34 -2.34 1.94 3.26
N GLY A 35 -1.37 2.05 4.15
CA GLY A 35 -1.05 1.02 5.14
C GLY A 35 -1.64 1.36 6.50
N TYR A 36 -2.24 0.37 7.15
CA TYR A 36 -2.77 0.46 8.52
C TYR A 36 -2.05 -0.55 9.39
N ALA A 37 -1.35 -0.08 10.43
CA ALA A 37 -0.61 -0.89 11.40
C ALA A 37 -1.44 -1.23 12.64
N GLY A 38 -2.59 -0.59 12.84
CA GLY A 38 -3.51 -0.88 13.94
C GLY A 38 -4.98 -0.78 13.53
N PHE A 39 -5.89 -1.16 14.43
CA PHE A 39 -7.36 -1.12 14.23
C PHE A 39 -7.95 0.30 14.27
N GLY A 40 -7.13 1.33 14.05
CA GLY A 40 -7.56 2.72 14.02
C GLY A 40 -8.25 3.08 12.70
N THR A 41 -8.94 4.22 12.70
CA THR A 41 -9.57 4.78 11.49
C THR A 41 -8.61 5.62 10.65
N SER A 42 -7.39 5.85 11.14
CA SER A 42 -6.34 6.58 10.43
C SER A 42 -5.37 5.60 9.78
N PHE A 43 -4.93 5.95 8.57
CA PHE A 43 -3.83 5.24 7.94
C PHE A 43 -2.52 5.65 8.62
N ASP A 44 -1.60 4.71 8.77
CA ASP A 44 -0.28 4.94 9.38
C ASP A 44 0.74 5.43 8.35
N GLY A 45 0.50 5.16 7.06
CA GLY A 45 1.35 5.67 6.00
C GLY A 45 0.79 5.50 4.59
N ILE A 46 1.23 6.37 3.70
CA ILE A 46 1.10 6.19 2.25
C ILE A 46 2.26 5.30 1.81
N LEU A 47 1.94 4.12 1.28
CA LEU A 47 2.91 3.12 0.83
C LEU A 47 3.41 3.43 -0.58
N ALA A 48 2.49 3.82 -1.46
CA ALA A 48 2.78 4.18 -2.85
C ALA A 48 1.68 5.09 -3.42
N SER A 49 1.97 5.77 -4.52
CA SER A 49 1.05 6.68 -5.23
C SER A 49 1.03 6.37 -6.72
N TYR A 50 -0.13 6.51 -7.35
CA TYR A 50 -0.38 6.15 -8.74
C TYR A 50 -1.24 7.20 -9.44
N SER A 51 -1.08 7.32 -10.76
CA SER A 51 -1.87 8.19 -11.63
C SER A 51 -3.30 7.68 -11.88
N ASP A 52 -3.50 6.36 -11.83
CA ASP A 52 -4.73 5.67 -12.18
C ASP A 52 -5.07 4.55 -11.18
N GLU A 53 -6.36 4.26 -11.09
CA GLU A 53 -6.91 3.30 -10.12
C GLU A 53 -6.49 1.87 -10.44
N LYS A 54 -6.44 1.53 -11.73
CA LYS A 54 -6.13 0.17 -12.18
C LYS A 54 -4.75 -0.24 -11.69
N THR A 55 -3.73 0.59 -11.94
CA THR A 55 -2.36 0.29 -11.50
C THR A 55 -2.26 0.17 -9.96
N ALA A 56 -3.00 1.01 -9.22
CA ALA A 56 -3.04 0.93 -7.76
C ALA A 56 -3.69 -0.38 -7.27
N MET A 57 -4.78 -0.80 -7.91
CA MET A 57 -5.49 -2.05 -7.59
C MET A 57 -4.70 -3.29 -7.98
N ASP A 58 -4.03 -3.27 -9.14
CA ASP A 58 -3.14 -4.36 -9.58
C ASP A 58 -1.99 -4.57 -8.57
N GLU A 59 -1.45 -3.49 -7.99
CA GLU A 59 -0.44 -3.61 -6.93
C GLU A 59 -1.03 -4.13 -5.61
N LEU A 60 -2.23 -3.67 -5.25
CA LEU A 60 -2.95 -4.19 -4.07
C LEU A 60 -3.16 -5.70 -4.18
N GLU A 61 -3.58 -6.19 -5.34
CA GLU A 61 -3.80 -7.61 -5.60
C GLU A 61 -2.49 -8.41 -5.44
N LYS A 62 -1.37 -7.92 -5.99
CA LYS A 62 -0.06 -8.57 -5.79
C LYS A 62 0.33 -8.66 -4.31
N ILE A 63 0.04 -7.63 -3.52
CA ILE A 63 0.28 -7.65 -2.06
C ILE A 63 -0.51 -8.80 -1.44
N PHE A 64 -1.83 -8.85 -1.67
CA PHE A 64 -2.68 -9.90 -1.11
C PHE A 64 -2.27 -11.29 -1.57
N THR A 65 -2.07 -11.49 -2.87
CA THR A 65 -1.62 -12.78 -3.43
C THR A 65 -0.31 -13.24 -2.80
N ALA A 66 0.65 -12.34 -2.59
CA ALA A 66 1.92 -12.69 -1.95
C ALA A 66 1.72 -13.18 -0.50
N PHE A 67 0.93 -12.47 0.31
CA PHE A 67 0.68 -12.86 1.70
C PHE A 67 -0.20 -14.11 1.82
N GLU A 68 -1.19 -14.29 0.93
CA GLU A 68 -1.98 -15.53 0.83
C GLU A 68 -1.10 -16.73 0.44
N SER A 69 -0.09 -16.51 -0.40
CA SER A 69 0.92 -17.51 -0.77
C SER A 69 1.96 -17.77 0.34
N GLY A 70 1.81 -17.16 1.52
CA GLY A 70 2.68 -17.37 2.68
C GLY A 70 3.91 -16.47 2.74
N ALA A 71 3.98 -15.41 1.93
CA ALA A 71 5.05 -14.41 2.06
C ALA A 71 5.02 -13.76 3.45
N LYS A 72 6.20 -13.55 4.03
CA LYS A 72 6.33 -12.84 5.31
C LYS A 72 6.47 -11.33 5.14
N SER A 73 6.85 -10.90 3.95
CA SER A 73 7.09 -9.50 3.62
C SER A 73 6.85 -9.21 2.14
N TYR A 74 6.48 -7.97 1.85
CA TYR A 74 6.31 -7.44 0.50
C TYR A 74 7.16 -6.19 0.30
N ARG A 75 7.67 -5.98 -0.92
CA ARG A 75 8.44 -4.79 -1.29
C ARG A 75 7.69 -4.03 -2.38
N ILE A 76 7.42 -2.76 -2.11
CA ILE A 76 6.76 -1.82 -3.01
C ILE A 76 7.77 -0.91 -3.71
#